data_AF-A0A538M2J4-F1
#
_entry.id   AF-A0A538M2J4-F1
#
_cell.length_a   1.000
_cell.length_b   1.000
_cell.length_c   1.000
_cell.angle_alpha   90.00
_cell.angle_beta   90.00
_cell.angle_gamma   90.00
#
_symmetry.space_group_name_H-M   'P 1'
#
loop_
_entity.id
_entity.type
_entity.pdbx_description
1 polymer ?
#
loop_
_entity_poly.entity_id
_entity_poly.type
_entity_poly.pdbx_seq_one_letter_code
_entity_poly.pdbx_strand_id
1 'polypeptide(L)'
;MIEPALQSEPPIDPSFFEELETPQPQGRRGSFTVVVRLSDGEGVEVGEFRDFGTAMEGAQEVIEQFSNANGSWPFYAGRFIRPDLIVSVDVVDA
;
A
#
# COMPACT_ATOMS: atom_id res chain seq x y z
N MET A 1 -42.05 -32.84 35.68
CA MET A 1 -40.68 -33.11 35.23
C MET A 1 -40.64 -32.76 33.75
N ILE A 2 -39.80 -31.82 33.35
CA ILE A 2 -39.74 -31.25 32.00
C ILE A 2 -38.59 -31.99 31.31
N GLU A 3 -38.83 -32.68 30.20
CA GLU A 3 -37.76 -33.12 29.31
C GLU A 3 -37.92 -32.36 28.00
N PRO A 4 -37.00 -31.43 27.68
CA PRO A 4 -37.10 -30.64 26.46
C PRO A 4 -36.77 -31.52 25.26
N ALA A 5 -37.51 -31.36 24.18
CA ALA A 5 -37.15 -31.90 22.89
C ALA A 5 -35.79 -31.30 22.50
N LEU A 6 -34.72 -32.10 22.59
CA LEU A 6 -33.44 -31.82 21.96
C LEU A 6 -33.69 -31.80 20.45
N GLN A 7 -34.03 -30.62 19.95
CA GLN A 7 -33.99 -30.27 18.55
C GLN A 7 -32.60 -30.70 18.05
N SER A 8 -32.55 -31.65 17.11
CA SER A 8 -31.30 -32.05 16.48
C SER A 8 -30.75 -30.83 15.76
N GLU A 9 -29.87 -30.08 16.45
CA GLU A 9 -29.04 -29.07 15.83
C GLU A 9 -28.33 -29.76 14.64
N PRO A 10 -28.43 -29.20 13.43
CA PRO A 10 -27.73 -29.78 12.29
C PRO A 10 -26.25 -29.89 12.65
N PRO A 11 -25.56 -30.97 12.25
CA PRO A 11 -24.13 -31.08 12.49
C PRO A 11 -23.49 -29.84 11.85
N ILE A 12 -22.85 -29.00 12.67
CA ILE A 12 -22.02 -27.93 12.15
C ILE A 12 -20.88 -28.64 11.44
N ASP A 13 -20.95 -28.70 10.10
CA ASP A 13 -19.88 -29.25 9.28
C ASP A 13 -18.59 -28.48 9.60
N PRO A 14 -17.48 -29.15 9.94
CA PRO A 14 -16.20 -28.48 10.18
C PRO A 14 -15.71 -27.70 8.96
N SER A 15 -16.23 -28.02 7.77
CA SER A 15 -16.02 -27.27 6.52
C SER A 15 -16.51 -25.81 6.58
N PHE A 16 -17.46 -25.47 7.47
CA PHE A 16 -17.88 -24.08 7.69
C PHE A 16 -16.77 -23.21 8.28
N PHE A 17 -15.89 -23.81 9.10
CA PHE A 17 -14.71 -23.10 9.64
C PHE A 17 -13.60 -22.98 8.59
N GLU A 18 -13.48 -23.98 7.71
CA GLU A 18 -12.43 -24.05 6.69
C GLU A 18 -12.65 -23.07 5.51
N GLU A 19 -13.91 -22.71 5.22
CA GLU A 19 -14.25 -21.74 4.17
C GLU A 19 -13.93 -20.28 4.57
N LEU A 20 -13.91 -20.00 5.88
CA LEU A 20 -13.44 -18.71 6.44
C LEU A 20 -11.90 -18.59 6.43
N GLU A 21 -11.20 -19.70 6.20
CA GLU A 21 -9.75 -19.80 6.13
C GLU A 21 -9.27 -20.06 4.70
N THR A 22 -10.03 -19.59 3.69
CA THR A 22 -9.34 -19.18 2.46
C THR A 22 -8.23 -18.23 2.91
N PRO A 23 -6.95 -18.50 2.60
CA PRO A 23 -5.94 -17.48 2.73
C PRO A 23 -6.25 -16.42 1.67
N GLN A 24 -7.27 -15.59 1.92
CA GLN A 24 -7.20 -14.20 1.54
C GLN A 24 -5.78 -13.79 1.89
N PRO A 25 -4.98 -13.29 0.94
CA PRO A 25 -3.60 -12.93 1.22
C PRO A 25 -3.60 -11.99 2.44
N GLN A 26 -3.33 -12.56 3.61
CA GLN A 26 -3.25 -11.89 4.90
C GLN A 26 -1.96 -11.07 4.83
N GLY A 27 -2.04 -9.95 4.13
CA GLY A 27 -0.84 -9.33 3.56
C GLY A 27 -1.05 -8.06 2.77
N ARG A 28 -2.26 -7.46 2.69
CA ARG A 28 -2.31 -6.00 2.62
C ARG A 28 -1.97 -5.46 4.02
N ARG A 29 -0.74 -5.72 4.48
CA ARG A 29 -0.15 -4.96 5.58
C ARG A 29 0.11 -3.61 4.96
N GLY A 30 -0.82 -2.67 5.18
CA GLY A 30 -0.92 -1.35 4.53
C GLY A 30 0.42 -0.90 3.96
N SER A 31 0.62 -1.17 2.68
CA SER A 31 1.78 -0.68 1.99
C SER A 31 1.52 0.77 1.67
N PHE A 32 2.45 1.63 2.02
CA PHE A 32 2.40 3.04 1.69
C PHE A 32 3.23 3.25 0.44
N THR A 33 2.59 3.80 -0.58
CA THR A 33 3.22 4.11 -1.84
C THR A 33 3.50 5.60 -1.89
N VAL A 34 4.73 5.95 -2.21
CA VAL A 34 5.10 7.34 -2.43
C VAL A 34 4.90 7.64 -3.92
N VAL A 35 4.07 8.64 -4.20
CA VAL A 35 3.73 9.08 -5.54
C VAL A 35 4.19 10.53 -5.69
N VAL A 36 5.08 10.75 -6.65
CA VAL A 36 5.51 12.10 -7.02
C VAL A 36 4.55 12.63 -8.07
N ARG A 37 3.91 13.75 -7.76
CA ARG A 37 3.00 14.42 -8.66
C ARG A 37 3.76 15.45 -9.48
N LEU A 38 3.61 15.35 -10.80
CA LEU A 38 4.22 16.25 -11.76
C LEU A 38 3.27 17.37 -12.17
N SER A 39 3.82 18.49 -12.65
CA SER A 39 3.10 19.67 -13.17
C SER A 39 2.19 19.32 -14.34
N ASP A 40 2.49 18.24 -15.07
CA ASP A 40 1.66 17.73 -16.17
C ASP A 40 0.39 17.02 -15.67
N GLY A 41 0.28 16.77 -14.36
CA GLY A 41 -0.81 16.03 -13.74
C GLY A 41 -0.56 14.52 -13.62
N GLU A 42 0.58 14.04 -14.11
CA GLU A 42 1.01 12.65 -13.96
C GLU A 42 1.50 12.36 -12.53
N GLY A 43 1.09 11.21 -11.98
CA GLY A 43 1.63 10.66 -10.74
C GLY A 43 2.64 9.56 -11.04
N VAL A 44 3.87 9.71 -10.57
CA VAL A 44 4.94 8.73 -10.73
C VAL A 44 5.16 8.04 -9.41
N GLU A 45 4.93 6.73 -9.40
CA GLU A 45 5.25 5.90 -8.24
C GLU A 45 6.77 5.84 -8.06
N VAL A 46 7.28 6.30 -6.93
CA VAL A 46 8.73 6.27 -6.66
C VAL A 46 9.15 5.09 -5.80
N GLY A 47 8.23 4.54 -5.00
CA GLY A 47 8.47 3.34 -4.22
C GLY A 47 7.28 2.93 -3.35
N GLU A 48 7.26 1.64 -2.99
CA GLU A 48 6.32 1.05 -2.05
C GLU A 48 7.05 0.72 -0.74
N PHE A 49 6.43 1.06 0.38
CA PHE A 49 6.97 0.91 1.72
C PHE A 49 5.96 0.19 2.60
N ARG A 50 6.42 -0.45 3.67
CA ARG A 50 5.55 -1.21 4.57
C ARG A 50 4.94 -0.39 5.71
N ASP A 51 5.44 0.81 5.92
CA ASP A 51 5.14 1.67 7.06
C ASP A 51 5.10 3.13 6.63
N PHE A 52 4.18 3.91 7.19
CA PHE A 52 4.05 5.34 6.88
C PHE A 52 5.31 6.13 7.23
N GLY A 53 5.97 5.81 8.35
CA GLY A 53 7.22 6.46 8.74
C GLY A 53 8.32 6.26 7.70
N THR A 54 8.50 5.02 7.25
CA THR A 54 9.47 4.69 6.19
C THR A 54 9.08 5.31 4.85
N ALA A 55 7.78 5.39 4.52
CA ALA A 55 7.30 6.08 3.33
C ALA A 55 7.56 7.59 3.39
N MET A 56 7.41 8.21 4.57
CA MET A 56 7.70 9.63 4.77
C MET A 56 9.20 9.93 4.66
N GLU A 57 10.06 9.09 5.26
CA GLU A 57 11.51 9.19 5.08
C GLU A 57 11.90 9.01 3.60
N GLY A 58 11.30 8.02 2.92
CA GLY A 58 11.49 7.82 1.49
C GLY A 58 11.05 9.02 0.65
N ALA A 59 9.90 9.62 0.97
CA ALA A 59 9.42 10.83 0.32
C ALA A 59 10.37 12.01 0.53
N GLN A 60 10.90 12.18 1.75
CA GLN A 60 11.86 13.23 2.06
C GLN A 60 13.19 13.03 1.30
N GLU A 61 13.74 11.82 1.30
CA GLU A 61 14.95 11.51 0.51
C GLU A 61 14.76 11.79 -0.98
N VAL A 62 13.58 11.46 -1.52
CA VAL A 62 13.21 11.73 -2.90
C VAL A 62 13.21 13.25 -3.16
N ILE A 63 12.58 14.04 -2.28
CA ILE A 63 12.58 15.52 -2.37
C ILE A 63 14.01 16.07 -2.31
N GLU A 64 14.84 15.58 -1.41
CA GLU A 64 16.24 16.02 -1.27
C GLU A 64 17.09 15.68 -2.49
N GLN A 65 16.91 14.48 -3.05
CA GLN A 65 17.57 14.08 -4.30
C GLN A 65 17.15 14.98 -5.45
N PHE A 66 15.87 15.28 -5.59
CA PHE A 66 15.39 16.19 -6.63
C PHE A 66 15.87 17.63 -6.42
N SER A 67 15.93 18.11 -5.18
CA SER A 67 16.44 19.45 -4.85
C SER A 67 17.94 19.60 -5.15
N ASN A 68 18.73 18.55 -4.89
CA ASN A 68 20.18 18.52 -5.17
C ASN A 68 20.52 18.04 -6.58
N ALA A 69 19.53 17.62 -7.38
CA ALA A 69 19.70 17.13 -8.73
C ALA A 69 20.05 18.28 -9.70
N ASN A 70 21.29 18.76 -9.64
CA ASN A 70 21.80 19.88 -10.41
C ASN A 70 22.12 19.48 -11.87
N GLY A 71 21.09 19.06 -12.61
CA GLY A 71 21.18 18.59 -14.00
C GLY A 71 21.13 17.07 -14.20
N SER A 72 21.08 16.30 -13.11
CA SER A 72 20.83 14.85 -13.15
C SER A 72 19.34 14.57 -13.04
N TRP A 73 18.81 13.58 -13.75
CA TRP A 73 17.40 13.21 -13.63
C TRP A 73 17.32 11.92 -12.82
N PRO A 74 16.63 11.92 -11.67
CA PRO A 74 16.42 10.69 -10.92
C PRO A 74 15.58 9.68 -11.70
N PHE A 75 15.92 8.40 -11.55
CA PHE A 75 15.22 7.31 -12.20
C PHE A 75 14.28 6.61 -11.22
N TYR A 76 12.98 6.74 -11.46
CA TYR A 76 11.91 6.17 -10.62
C TYR A 76 10.89 5.46 -11.51
N ALA A 77 10.29 4.35 -11.06
CA ALA A 77 9.33 3.55 -11.85
C ALA A 77 9.71 3.36 -13.34
N GLY A 78 10.99 3.12 -13.63
CA GLY A 78 11.44 2.90 -15.00
C GLY A 78 11.61 4.15 -15.87
N ARG A 79 11.49 5.36 -15.29
CA ARG A 79 11.52 6.65 -16.02
C ARG A 79 12.44 7.66 -15.36
N PHE A 80 13.06 8.51 -16.17
CA PHE A 80 13.83 9.66 -15.70
C PHE A 80 12.92 10.86 -15.47
N ILE A 81 12.90 11.37 -14.24
CA ILE A 81 12.03 12.48 -13.85
C ILE A 81 12.83 13.76 -13.72
N ARG A 82 12.34 14.83 -14.34
CA ARG A 82 12.90 16.16 -14.13
C ARG A 82 12.45 16.70 -12.76
N PRO A 83 13.38 17.15 -11.90
CA PRO A 83 13.03 17.75 -10.61
C PRO A 83 12.12 18.98 -10.76
N ASP A 84 12.34 19.76 -11.82
CA ASP A 84 11.57 20.98 -12.12
C ASP A 84 10.08 20.72 -12.43
N LEU A 85 9.74 19.48 -12.80
CA LEU A 85 8.35 19.09 -13.04
C LEU A 85 7.60 18.71 -11.76
N ILE A 86 8.26 18.61 -10.61
CA ILE A 86 7.62 18.12 -9.39
C ILE A 86 6.83 19.24 -8.75
N VAL A 87 5.52 19.02 -8.58
CA VAL A 87 4.64 19.96 -7.87
C VAL A 87 4.40 19.52 -6.44
N SER A 88 4.32 18.22 -6.20
CA SER A 88 3.99 17.66 -4.88
C SER A 88 4.47 16.21 -4.78
N VAL A 89 4.65 15.74 -3.55
CA VAL A 89 4.90 14.33 -3.26
C VAL A 89 3.82 13.87 -2.29
N ASP A 90 3.04 12.89 -2.72
CA ASP A 90 1.94 12.30 -1.96
C ASP A 90 2.37 10.94 -1.41
N VAL A 91 1.95 10.63 -0.19
CA VAL A 91 2.09 9.30 0.41
C VAL A 91 0.68 8.71 0.49
N VAL A 92 0.42 7.66 -0.28
CA VAL A 92 -0.88 7.01 -0.40
C VAL A 92 -0.84 5.60 0.20
N ASP A 93 -1.91 5.19 0.86
CA ASP A 93 -2.11 3.78 1.25
C ASP A 93 -2.49 2.96 0.01
N ALA A 94 -1.87 1.79 -0.18
CA ALA A 94 -1.95 0.96 -1.39
C ALA A 94 -2.90 -0.25 -1.28
#